data_AF-A0A7S1Y1T7-F1
#
_entry.id   AF-A0A7S1Y1T7-F1
#
_cell.length_a   1.000
_cell.length_b   1.000
_cell.length_c   1.000
_cell.angle_alpha   90.00
_cell.angle_beta   90.00
_cell.angle_gamma   90.00
#
_symmetry.space_group_name_H-M   'P 1'
#
loop_
_entity.id
_entity.type
_entity.pdbx_description
1 polymer ?
#
loop_
_entity_poly.entity_id
_entity_poly.type
_entity_poly.pdbx_seq_one_letter_code
_entity_poly.pdbx_strand_id
1 'polypeptide(L)'
;RMGTMDPFVQLTLGGSDEDDEKDTGASGKQEASTKRDSQTSGAGKPGCPFWYEAFELNCRDPVDETLEVNVLEASRLSLGRGKKIRSIGHASVPLASLRKRSNQQMTIKLEPQGSIDIDLSYADFVDRRGTL
;
A
#
# COMPACT_ATOMS: atom_id res chain seq x y z
N ARG A 1 -18.44 15.49 20.40
CA ARG A 1 -18.79 14.95 19.07
C ARG A 1 -17.54 14.32 18.51
N MET A 2 -17.46 12.98 18.46
CA MET A 2 -16.37 12.27 17.79
C MET A 2 -16.38 12.70 16.32
N GLY A 3 -15.30 13.32 15.85
CA GLY A 3 -15.13 13.58 14.42
C GLY A 3 -15.15 12.24 13.70
N THR A 4 -15.93 12.13 12.63
CA THR A 4 -15.86 10.99 11.70
C THR A 4 -14.43 10.91 11.16
N MET A 5 -13.67 9.93 11.65
CA MET A 5 -12.38 9.57 11.05
C MET A 5 -12.64 9.04 9.64
N ASP A 6 -11.86 9.52 8.68
CA ASP A 6 -11.96 9.17 7.25
C ASP A 6 -10.58 8.66 6.80
N PRO A 7 -10.17 7.48 7.30
CA PRO A 7 -8.90 6.87 6.93
C PRO A 7 -8.96 6.30 5.51
N PHE A 8 -7.83 6.26 4.84
CA PHE A 8 -7.62 5.57 3.58
C PHE A 8 -6.20 5.00 3.52
N VAL A 9 -5.99 3.99 2.71
CA VAL A 9 -4.69 3.30 2.57
C VAL A 9 -4.02 3.78 1.29
N GLN A 10 -2.73 4.06 1.39
CA GLN A 10 -1.83 4.31 0.27
C GLN A 10 -0.73 3.24 0.27
N LEU A 11 -0.51 2.63 -0.88
CA LEU A 11 0.52 1.64 -1.14
C LEU A 11 1.56 2.25 -2.05
N THR A 12 2.84 2.05 -1.75
CA THR A 12 3.95 2.53 -2.56
C THR A 12 4.96 1.42 -2.79
N LEU A 13 5.39 1.23 -4.03
CA LEU A 13 6.38 0.23 -4.44
C LEU A 13 7.50 0.90 -5.25
N GLY A 14 8.75 0.60 -4.89
CA GLY A 14 9.94 1.21 -5.47
C GLY A 14 10.28 2.57 -4.83
N GLY A 15 11.47 2.66 -4.24
CA GLY A 15 12.00 3.88 -3.63
C GLY A 15 12.71 3.65 -2.31
N SER A 16 13.99 3.29 -2.37
CA SER A 16 14.98 3.64 -1.35
C SER A 16 15.97 4.55 -2.06
N ASP A 17 15.77 5.87 -1.96
CA ASP A 17 16.68 6.83 -2.58
C ASP A 17 18.05 6.75 -1.90
N GLU A 18 19.03 6.12 -2.56
CA GLU A 18 20.44 6.55 -2.56
C GLU A 18 21.01 6.32 -3.98
N ASP A 19 21.40 7.42 -4.61
CA ASP A 19 22.17 7.63 -5.86
C ASP A 19 22.66 6.42 -6.68
N ASP A 20 22.37 6.40 -7.99
CA ASP A 20 23.42 6.34 -9.04
C ASP A 20 22.88 6.57 -10.46
N GLU A 21 23.58 7.39 -11.24
CA GLU A 21 23.42 7.52 -12.68
C GLU A 21 23.87 6.23 -13.40
N LYS A 22 22.94 5.46 -13.99
CA LYS A 22 23.02 4.88 -15.36
C LYS A 22 21.90 3.88 -15.66
N ASP A 23 21.08 4.28 -16.64
CA ASP A 23 20.51 3.47 -17.73
C ASP A 23 20.20 1.96 -17.47
N THR A 24 18.92 1.64 -17.24
CA THR A 24 18.15 0.61 -17.98
C THR A 24 16.73 0.44 -17.39
N GLY A 25 15.73 0.98 -18.09
CA GLY A 25 14.30 0.61 -17.92
C GLY A 25 13.69 0.98 -16.57
N ALA A 26 13.16 2.21 -16.48
CA ALA A 26 12.53 2.78 -15.30
C ALA A 26 11.60 1.82 -14.53
N SER A 27 11.97 1.48 -13.29
CA SER A 27 10.97 1.22 -12.26
C SER A 27 10.86 2.50 -11.43
N GLY A 28 10.06 3.45 -11.94
CA GLY A 28 9.71 4.64 -11.17
C GLY A 28 8.85 4.26 -9.97
N LYS A 29 8.89 5.05 -8.90
CA LYS A 29 8.02 4.92 -7.74
C LYS A 29 6.56 4.76 -8.16
N GLN A 30 5.93 3.64 -7.80
CA GLN A 30 4.53 3.36 -8.07
C GLN A 30 3.70 3.61 -6.82
N GLU A 31 2.56 4.29 -6.96
CA GLU A 31 1.65 4.60 -5.86
C GLU A 31 0.22 4.20 -6.22
N ALA A 32 -0.47 3.56 -5.28
CA ALA A 32 -1.89 3.23 -5.37
C ALA A 32 -2.60 3.62 -4.06
N SER A 33 -3.88 3.95 -4.12
CA SER A 33 -4.64 4.30 -2.91
C SER A 33 -6.09 3.90 -2.98
N THR A 34 -6.65 3.51 -1.83
CA THR A 34 -8.08 3.21 -1.68
C THR A 34 -8.92 4.45 -1.90
N LYS A 35 -10.07 4.27 -2.54
CA LYS A 35 -11.07 5.32 -2.64
C LYS A 35 -11.72 5.53 -1.28
N ARG A 36 -11.92 6.80 -0.92
CA ARG A 36 -12.45 7.20 0.39
C ARG A 36 -13.90 6.75 0.64
N ASP A 37 -14.68 6.63 -0.43
CA ASP A 37 -16.06 6.17 -0.41
C ASP A 37 -16.21 4.64 -0.37
N SER A 38 -15.11 3.90 -0.57
CA SER A 38 -15.10 2.43 -0.47
C SER A 38 -14.96 1.93 0.97
N GLN A 39 -14.78 2.84 1.93
CA GLN A 39 -14.75 2.50 3.35
C GLN A 39 -16.13 2.00 3.80
N THR A 40 -16.18 0.74 4.23
CA THR A 40 -17.36 0.13 4.86
C THR A 40 -17.10 -0.06 6.36
N SER A 41 -18.13 0.10 7.18
CA SER A 41 -18.08 -0.29 8.59
C SER A 41 -18.31 -1.79 8.70
N GLY A 42 -17.35 -2.54 9.24
CA GLY A 42 -17.53 -3.97 9.43
C GLY A 42 -18.63 -4.30 10.42
N ALA A 43 -19.44 -5.32 10.11
CA ALA A 43 -20.38 -5.90 11.05
C ALA A 43 -19.59 -6.51 12.23
N GLY A 44 -19.77 -5.97 13.44
CA GLY A 44 -19.25 -6.56 14.67
C GLY A 44 -17.98 -5.93 15.27
N LYS A 45 -17.33 -4.96 14.62
CA LYS A 45 -16.22 -4.18 15.21
C LYS A 45 -16.34 -2.68 14.86
N PRO A 46 -17.06 -1.91 15.69
CA PRO A 46 -17.12 -0.46 15.53
C PRO A 46 -15.71 0.15 15.58
N GLY A 47 -15.34 0.95 14.57
CA GLY A 47 -14.04 1.63 14.51
C GLY A 47 -12.95 0.92 13.69
N CYS A 48 -13.21 -0.27 13.14
CA CYS A 48 -12.32 -0.93 12.19
C CYS A 48 -12.82 -0.73 10.74
N PRO A 49 -12.17 0.12 9.93
CA PRO A 49 -12.53 0.30 8.52
C PRO A 49 -12.17 -0.92 7.66
N PHE A 50 -12.98 -1.19 6.64
CA PHE A 50 -12.71 -2.19 5.60
C PHE A 50 -12.85 -1.54 4.21
N TRP A 51 -11.91 -1.78 3.31
CA TRP A 51 -11.92 -1.21 1.94
C TRP A 51 -12.22 -2.25 0.86
N TYR A 52 -11.75 -3.49 1.00
CA TYR A 52 -11.92 -4.57 0.00
C TYR A 52 -11.51 -4.17 -1.44
N GLU A 53 -10.47 -3.33 -1.56
CA GLU A 53 -9.89 -2.94 -2.84
C GLU A 53 -8.63 -3.75 -3.14
N ALA A 54 -8.45 -4.09 -4.42
CA ALA A 54 -7.26 -4.76 -4.93
C ALA A 54 -6.47 -3.80 -5.83
N PHE A 55 -5.15 -3.86 -5.72
CA PHE A 55 -4.22 -3.06 -6.52
C PHE A 55 -3.19 -3.97 -7.16
N GLU A 56 -2.82 -3.66 -8.40
CA GLU A 56 -1.75 -4.32 -9.12
C GLU A 56 -0.59 -3.33 -9.27
N LEU A 57 0.58 -3.72 -8.78
CA LEU A 57 1.82 -2.95 -8.86
C LEU A 57 2.86 -3.80 -9.58
N ASN A 58 3.60 -3.20 -10.51
CA ASN A 58 4.60 -3.92 -11.29
C ASN A 58 5.89 -4.05 -10.47
N CYS A 59 6.21 -5.27 -10.06
CA CYS A 59 7.42 -5.60 -9.33
C CYS A 59 8.43 -6.23 -10.29
N ARG A 60 9.68 -5.75 -10.32
CA ARG A 60 10.74 -6.32 -11.17
C ARG A 60 11.30 -7.58 -10.54
N ASP A 61 11.67 -7.50 -9.26
CA ASP A 61 12.06 -8.65 -8.44
C ASP A 61 11.54 -8.44 -7.00
N PRO A 62 10.66 -9.32 -6.48
CA PRO A 62 10.16 -9.17 -5.12
C PRO A 62 11.27 -9.32 -4.06
N VAL A 63 12.44 -9.87 -4.38
CA VAL A 63 13.56 -9.96 -3.42
C VAL A 63 14.13 -8.59 -3.06
N ASP A 64 14.18 -7.68 -4.03
CA ASP A 64 14.84 -6.39 -3.91
C ASP A 64 13.86 -5.25 -3.61
N GLU A 65 12.57 -5.57 -3.45
CA GLU A 65 11.50 -4.59 -3.31
C GLU A 65 10.82 -4.65 -1.94
N THR A 66 10.44 -3.46 -1.47
CA THR A 66 9.67 -3.25 -0.25
C THR A 66 8.39 -2.50 -0.59
N LEU A 67 7.27 -3.04 -0.12
CA LEU A 67 5.98 -2.38 -0.20
C LEU A 67 5.78 -1.50 1.03
N GLU A 68 5.68 -0.20 0.82
CA GLU A 68 5.31 0.75 1.88
C GLU A 68 3.79 0.85 1.97
N VAL A 69 3.26 0.61 3.16
CA VAL A 69 1.84 0.71 3.49
C VAL A 69 1.65 1.91 4.40
N ASN A 70 0.89 2.90 3.94
CA ASN A 70 0.57 4.11 4.69
C ASN A 70 -0.93 4.21 4.91
N VAL A 71 -1.35 4.36 6.16
CA VAL A 71 -2.73 4.70 6.50
C VAL A 71 -2.79 6.19 6.79
N LEU A 72 -3.60 6.88 6.00
CA LEU A 72 -3.70 8.33 5.99
C LEU A 72 -5.12 8.76 6.39
N GLU A 73 -5.22 9.89 7.09
CA GLU A 73 -6.49 10.50 7.46
C GLU A 73 -6.62 11.87 6.79
N ALA A 74 -7.76 12.10 6.13
CA ALA A 74 -8.09 13.41 5.57
C ALA A 74 -8.97 14.21 6.54
N SER A 75 -8.47 15.35 7.03
CA SER A 75 -9.30 16.25 7.85
C SER A 75 -10.33 16.98 7.01
N ARG A 76 -11.61 16.84 7.37
CA ARG A 76 -12.75 17.53 6.73
C ARG A 76 -12.96 18.98 7.22
N LEU A 77 -12.21 19.43 8.24
CA LEU A 77 -12.50 20.66 9.00
C LEU A 77 -11.55 21.85 8.72
N SER A 78 -10.73 21.84 7.66
CA SER A 78 -9.92 23.02 7.35
C SER A 78 -10.78 24.14 6.72
N LEU A 79 -11.35 25.00 7.55
CA LEU A 79 -12.06 26.26 7.21
C LEU A 79 -11.17 27.31 6.50
N GLY A 80 -9.98 26.94 6.04
CA GLY A 80 -9.07 27.81 5.30
C GLY A 80 -7.85 27.02 4.83
N ARG A 81 -7.60 27.06 3.52
CA ARG A 81 -6.42 26.54 2.82
C ARG A 81 -6.12 25.04 3.02
N GLY A 82 -6.59 24.25 2.07
CA GLY A 82 -6.03 22.93 1.75
C GLY A 82 -6.56 21.77 2.60
N LYS A 83 -6.85 20.66 1.94
CA LYS A 83 -7.14 19.37 2.57
C LYS A 83 -5.86 18.90 3.25
N LYS A 84 -5.81 18.92 4.59
CA LYS A 84 -4.68 18.37 5.34
C LYS A 84 -4.83 16.85 5.40
N ILE A 85 -3.89 16.14 4.78
CA ILE A 85 -3.73 14.69 4.87
C ILE A 85 -2.65 14.42 5.92
N ARG A 86 -2.93 13.53 6.87
CA ARG A 86 -2.01 13.16 7.94
C ARG A 86 -1.78 11.66 7.90
N SER A 87 -0.53 11.21 8.02
CA SER A 87 -0.24 9.79 8.27
C SER A 87 -0.60 9.42 9.71
N ILE A 88 -1.38 8.36 9.87
CA ILE A 88 -1.83 7.83 11.16
C ILE A 88 -1.26 6.43 11.44
N GLY A 89 -0.68 5.78 10.43
CA GLY A 89 0.01 4.50 10.56
C GLY A 89 0.88 4.25 9.33
N HIS A 90 2.03 3.63 9.52
CA HIS A 90 2.90 3.21 8.42
C HIS A 90 3.55 1.86 8.71
N ALA A 91 3.90 1.13 7.65
CA ALA A 91 4.70 -0.09 7.73
C ALA A 91 5.43 -0.36 6.41
N SER A 92 6.62 -0.93 6.51
CA SER A 92 7.44 -1.37 5.39
C SER A 92 7.42 -2.90 5.32
N VAL A 93 7.01 -3.45 4.18
CA VAL A 93 6.82 -4.90 3.99
C VAL A 93 7.78 -5.42 2.91
N PRO A 94 8.87 -6.12 3.29
CA PRO A 94 9.76 -6.75 2.33
C PRO A 94 9.03 -7.82 1.52
N LEU A 95 9.16 -7.79 0.19
CA LEU A 95 8.43 -8.71 -0.69
C LEU A 95 9.18 -10.03 -0.93
N ALA A 96 10.39 -10.21 -0.39
CA ALA A 96 11.24 -11.37 -0.64
C ALA A 96 10.58 -12.72 -0.28
N SER A 97 9.62 -12.72 0.65
CA SER A 97 8.87 -13.93 1.01
C SER A 97 7.94 -14.40 -0.12
N LEU A 98 7.49 -13.50 -1.01
CA LEU A 98 6.54 -13.79 -2.08
C LEU A 98 7.14 -14.67 -3.18
N ARG A 99 8.47 -14.69 -3.34
CA ARG A 99 9.15 -15.67 -4.20
C ARG A 99 8.91 -17.12 -3.77
N LYS A 100 8.76 -17.37 -2.46
CA LYS A 100 8.59 -18.72 -1.91
C LYS A 100 7.12 -19.13 -1.84
N ARG A 101 6.22 -18.17 -1.67
CA ARG A 101 4.78 -18.36 -1.61
C ARG A 101 4.09 -17.22 -2.33
N SER A 102 3.50 -17.52 -3.48
CA SER A 102 2.89 -16.55 -4.39
C SER A 102 1.62 -15.89 -3.86
N ASN A 103 1.02 -16.38 -2.76
CA ASN A 103 -0.11 -15.73 -2.09
C ASN A 103 0.07 -15.84 -0.57
N GLN A 104 -0.12 -14.73 0.14
CA GLN A 104 -0.02 -14.64 1.58
C GLN A 104 -1.05 -13.64 2.13
N GLN A 105 -1.93 -14.14 3.00
CA GLN A 105 -2.71 -13.28 3.89
C GLN A 105 -1.88 -12.93 5.11
N MET A 106 -1.74 -11.63 5.39
CA MET A 106 -0.90 -11.15 6.49
C MET A 106 -1.54 -10.01 7.27
N THR A 107 -1.33 -10.02 8.58
CA THR A 107 -1.62 -8.89 9.48
C THR A 107 -0.34 -8.10 9.68
N ILE A 108 -0.29 -6.88 9.14
CA ILE A 108 0.85 -5.97 9.24
C ILE A 108 0.61 -5.04 10.43
N LYS A 109 1.59 -4.95 11.34
CA LYS A 109 1.57 -3.98 12.44
C LYS A 109 2.00 -2.62 11.90
N LEU A 110 1.25 -1.59 12.26
CA LEU A 110 1.51 -0.21 11.85
C LEU A 110 2.16 0.56 13.00
N GLU A 111 3.13 1.40 12.68
CA GLU A 111 3.74 2.36 13.60
C GLU A 111 3.04 3.73 13.47
N PRO A 112 2.70 4.41 14.58
CA PRO A 112 2.99 4.04 15.98
C PRO A 112 2.00 3.04 16.59
N GLN A 113 0.86 2.78 15.96
CA GLN A 113 -0.14 1.84 16.46
C GLN A 113 -1.09 1.35 15.38
N GLY A 114 -1.73 0.22 15.67
CA GLY A 114 -2.76 -0.39 14.81
C GLY A 114 -2.21 -1.54 13.99
N SER A 115 -3.09 -2.12 13.20
CA SER A 115 -2.74 -3.18 12.25
C SER A 115 -3.66 -3.13 11.05
N ILE A 116 -3.19 -3.67 9.93
CA ILE A 116 -3.97 -3.85 8.72
C ILE A 116 -3.83 -5.28 8.22
N ASP A 117 -4.95 -5.87 7.79
CA ASP A 117 -4.96 -7.18 7.16
C ASP A 117 -4.92 -6.98 5.64
N ILE A 118 -3.94 -7.57 4.97
CA ILE A 118 -3.73 -7.49 3.52
C ILE A 118 -3.54 -8.91 2.96
N ASP A 119 -4.15 -9.19 1.81
CA ASP A 119 -3.82 -10.34 0.96
C ASP A 119 -2.84 -9.89 -0.13
N LEU A 120 -1.63 -10.42 -0.11
CA LEU A 120 -0.58 -10.12 -1.06
C LEU A 120 -0.33 -11.32 -1.96
N SER A 121 -0.37 -11.08 -3.27
CA SER A 121 -0.04 -12.09 -4.28
C SER A 121 1.00 -11.60 -5.27
N TYR A 122 1.89 -12.50 -5.69
CA TYR A 122 2.90 -12.28 -6.72
C TYR A 122 2.68 -13.25 -7.89
N ALA A 123 2.71 -12.70 -9.11
CA ALA A 123 2.64 -13.47 -10.35
C ALA A 123 3.82 -13.09 -11.26
N ASP A 124 4.52 -14.09 -11.77
CA ASP A 124 5.62 -13.90 -12.71
C ASP A 124 5.06 -13.90 -14.15
N PHE A 125 5.37 -12.85 -14.91
CA PHE A 125 4.96 -12.73 -16.30
C PHE A 125 6.10 -13.21 -17.20
N VAL A 126 6.02 -14.49 -17.60
CA VAL A 126 6.95 -15.04 -18.59
C VAL A 126 6.60 -14.50 -19.98
N ASP A 127 7.39 -13.56 -20.51
CA ASP A 127 7.26 -13.13 -21.90
C ASP A 127 7.74 -14.25 -22.83
N ARG A 128 6.80 -14.96 -23.46
CA ARG A 128 7.09 -16.03 -24.43
C ARG A 128 7.39 -15.51 -25.85
N ARG A 129 7.49 -14.20 -26.06
CA ARG A 129 7.70 -13.61 -27.41
C ARG A 129 9.12 -13.78 -27.98
N GLY A 130 10.06 -14.30 -27.19
CA GLY A 130 11.46 -14.53 -27.62
C GLY A 130 11.84 -15.97 -27.94
N THR A 131 10.89 -16.92 -27.99
CA THR A 131 11.19 -18.36 -28.15
C THR A 131 10.92 -18.92 -29.56
N LEU A 132 11.06 -18.10 -30.61
CA LEU A 132 10.99 -18.52 -32.02
C LEU A 132 12.25 -18.15 -32.78
#